data_AF-A0A522HWQ4-F1
#
_entry.id   AF-A0A522HWQ4-F1
#
_cell.length_a   1.000
_cell.length_b   1.000
_cell.length_c   1.000
_cell.angle_alpha   90.00
_cell.angle_beta   90.00
_cell.angle_gamma   90.00
#
_symmetry.space_group_name_H-M   'P 1'
#
loop_
_entity.id
_entity.type
_entity.pdbx_description
1 polymer ?
#
loop_
_entity_poly.entity_id
_entity_poly.type
_entity_poly.pdbx_seq_one_letter_code
_entity_poly.pdbx_strand_id
1 'polypeptide(L)'
;GYAPVSQRLLPLDEAWQRQLAGQAWPSHNLPEVSGHHDTTLRALIREYLFVSIFRACAESLASENASRLAAMQRADKNIETLLDALNGNFHRQRQGSIDEELFDVITGFEALKRTTIP
;
A
#
# COMPACT_ATOMS: atom_id res chain seq x y z
N GLY A 1 3.05 -10.27 0.23
CA GLY A 1 1.82 -9.60 -0.21
C GLY A 1 0.65 -10.30 0.43
N TYR A 2 -0.40 -9.58 0.82
CA TYR A 2 -1.61 -10.20 1.36
C TYR A 2 -2.32 -10.98 0.25
N ALA A 3 -2.58 -12.25 0.49
CA ALA A 3 -3.34 -13.11 -0.41
C ALA A 3 -4.78 -13.23 0.11
N PRO A 4 -5.79 -13.19 -0.77
CA PRO A 4 -7.17 -13.41 -0.35
C PRO A 4 -7.31 -14.83 0.21
N VAL A 5 -7.89 -14.96 1.40
CA VAL A 5 -8.20 -16.24 2.04
C VAL A 5 -9.70 -16.35 2.24
N SER A 6 -10.23 -17.56 2.09
CA SER A 6 -11.62 -17.87 2.37
C SER A 6 -11.68 -18.86 3.52
N GLN A 7 -12.42 -18.52 4.57
CA GLN A 7 -12.65 -19.39 5.71
C GLN A 7 -14.16 -19.61 5.88
N ARG A 8 -14.57 -20.87 5.90
CA ARG A 8 -15.93 -21.27 6.22
C ARG A 8 -16.08 -21.34 7.74
N LEU A 9 -16.92 -20.45 8.32
CA LEU A 9 -17.13 -20.38 9.77
C LEU A 9 -18.27 -21.30 10.25
N LEU A 10 -19.27 -21.54 9.42
CA LEU A 10 -20.45 -22.35 9.73
C LEU A 10 -20.87 -23.20 8.51
N PRO A 11 -21.62 -24.31 8.72
CA PRO A 11 -21.88 -24.97 10.00
C PRO A 11 -20.63 -25.67 10.56
N LEU A 12 -20.62 -25.91 11.87
CA LEU A 12 -19.59 -26.70 12.58
C LEU A 12 -19.80 -28.19 12.33
N ASP A 13 -19.53 -28.62 11.10
CA ASP A 13 -19.76 -29.98 10.61
C ASP A 13 -18.68 -30.97 11.07
N GLU A 14 -18.82 -32.24 10.67
CA GLU A 14 -17.83 -33.27 10.97
C GLU A 14 -16.42 -32.94 10.45
N ALA A 15 -16.32 -32.22 9.33
CA ALA A 15 -15.02 -31.82 8.79
C ALA A 15 -14.32 -30.85 9.73
N TRP A 16 -15.04 -29.86 10.25
CA TRP A 16 -14.54 -28.96 11.30
C TRP A 16 -14.12 -29.74 12.56
N GLN A 17 -14.93 -30.68 13.03
CA GLN A 17 -14.61 -31.48 14.21
C GLN A 17 -13.35 -32.33 14.03
N ARG A 18 -13.18 -32.98 12.87
CA ARG A 18 -11.96 -33.75 12.54
C ARG A 18 -10.72 -32.86 12.51
N GLN A 19 -10.87 -31.65 11.99
CA GLN A 19 -9.77 -30.68 11.94
C GLN A 19 -9.31 -30.26 13.34
N LEU A 20 -10.24 -30.02 14.27
CA LEU A 20 -9.91 -29.75 15.67
C LEU A 20 -9.39 -30.97 16.42
N ALA A 21 -9.96 -32.16 16.20
CA ALA A 21 -9.48 -33.39 16.83
C ALA A 21 -8.04 -33.75 16.40
N GLY A 22 -7.63 -33.33 15.21
CA GLY A 22 -6.25 -33.45 14.74
C GLY A 22 -5.26 -32.47 15.38
N GLN A 23 -5.75 -31.46 16.08
CA GLN A 23 -4.91 -30.47 16.74
C GLN A 23 -4.49 -30.98 18.12
N ALA A 24 -3.18 -31.19 18.31
CA ALA A 24 -2.64 -31.62 19.58
C ALA A 24 -2.91 -30.57 20.67
N TRP A 25 -3.42 -31.03 21.81
CA TRP A 25 -3.61 -30.17 22.96
C TRP A 25 -2.23 -29.68 23.46
N PRO A 26 -2.05 -28.38 23.73
CA PRO A 26 -0.73 -27.82 24.05
C PRO A 26 -0.20 -28.26 25.42
N SER A 27 -1.04 -28.82 26.29
CA SER A 27 -0.64 -29.30 27.62
C SER A 27 -1.00 -30.78 27.83
N HIS A 28 -0.46 -31.38 28.88
CA HIS A 28 -0.79 -32.76 29.28
C HIS A 28 -2.11 -32.88 30.07
N ASN A 29 -2.72 -31.75 30.44
CA ASN A 29 -3.95 -31.71 31.23
C ASN A 29 -5.09 -31.17 30.37
N LEU A 30 -6.14 -31.98 30.22
CA LEU A 30 -7.37 -31.54 29.58
C LEU A 30 -8.09 -30.52 30.47
N PRO A 31 -8.72 -29.50 29.87
CA PRO A 31 -9.46 -28.50 30.61
C PRO A 31 -10.72 -29.12 31.22
N GLU A 32 -11.01 -28.75 32.46
CA GLU A 32 -12.25 -29.13 33.14
C GLU A 32 -13.32 -28.07 32.88
N VAL A 33 -14.54 -28.50 32.56
CA VAL A 33 -15.67 -27.60 32.37
C VAL A 33 -16.30 -27.31 33.72
N SER A 34 -16.14 -26.08 34.21
CA SER A 34 -16.87 -25.63 35.38
C SER A 34 -18.34 -25.36 35.01
N GLY A 35 -19.28 -26.10 35.62
CA GLY A 35 -20.73 -25.89 35.47
C GLY A 35 -21.44 -26.78 34.44
N HIS A 36 -22.51 -26.26 33.82
CA HIS A 36 -23.31 -27.01 32.84
C HIS A 36 -22.64 -27.02 31.47
N HIS A 37 -22.50 -28.23 30.89
CA HIS A 37 -21.77 -28.44 29.65
C HIS A 37 -22.39 -27.69 28.44
N ASP A 38 -23.73 -27.67 28.32
CA ASP A 38 -24.42 -27.00 27.19
C ASP A 38 -24.19 -25.47 27.21
N THR A 39 -24.27 -24.84 28.38
CA THR A 39 -24.11 -23.40 28.52
C THR A 39 -22.69 -22.96 28.18
N THR A 40 -21.70 -23.74 28.64
CA THR A 40 -20.29 -23.44 28.37
C THR A 40 -19.94 -23.65 26.90
N LEU A 41 -20.45 -24.72 26.27
CA LEU A 41 -20.27 -24.97 24.85
C LEU A 41 -20.88 -23.85 24.00
N ARG A 42 -22.09 -23.39 24.32
CA ARG A 42 -22.75 -22.28 23.62
C ARG A 42 -21.94 -20.99 23.74
N ALA A 43 -21.43 -20.68 24.93
CA ALA A 43 -20.59 -19.51 25.15
C ALA A 43 -19.29 -19.61 24.33
N LEU A 44 -18.64 -20.78 24.32
CA LEU A 44 -17.40 -21.02 23.58
C LEU A 44 -17.60 -20.88 22.06
N ILE A 45 -18.69 -21.42 21.52
CA ILE A 45 -19.02 -21.26 20.09
C ILE A 45 -19.25 -19.78 19.75
N ARG A 46 -19.96 -19.03 20.60
CA ARG A 46 -20.19 -17.60 20.39
C ARG A 46 -18.87 -16.83 20.35
N GLU A 47 -17.98 -17.11 21.30
CA GLU A 47 -16.67 -16.45 21.40
C GLU A 47 -15.77 -16.81 20.22
N TYR A 48 -15.76 -18.08 19.81
CA TYR A 48 -15.03 -18.54 18.63
C TYR A 48 -15.46 -17.78 17.37
N LEU A 49 -16.77 -17.63 17.15
CA LEU A 49 -17.30 -16.88 16.00
C LEU A 49 -16.91 -15.40 16.07
N PHE A 50 -17.05 -14.79 17.25
CA PHE A 50 -16.67 -13.40 17.47
C PHE A 50 -15.19 -13.16 17.14
N VAL A 51 -14.29 -13.96 17.71
CA VAL A 51 -12.84 -13.86 17.48
C VAL A 51 -12.49 -14.11 16.02
N SER A 52 -13.11 -15.11 15.37
CA SER A 52 -12.84 -15.42 13.96
C SER A 52 -13.22 -14.28 13.03
N ILE A 53 -14.40 -13.68 13.24
CA ILE A 53 -14.86 -12.52 12.45
C ILE A 53 -13.99 -11.30 12.75
N PHE A 54 -13.73 -11.01 14.02
CA PHE A 54 -12.89 -9.88 14.42
C PHE A 54 -11.49 -9.97 13.80
N ARG A 55 -10.89 -11.16 13.82
CA ARG A 55 -9.59 -11.42 13.19
C ARG A 55 -9.63 -11.16 11.69
N ALA A 56 -10.65 -11.68 10.99
CA ALA A 56 -10.80 -11.44 9.55
C ALA A 56 -10.91 -9.93 9.22
N CYS A 57 -11.67 -9.17 10.01
CA CYS A 57 -11.77 -7.73 9.86
C CYS A 57 -10.43 -7.02 10.12
N ALA A 58 -9.72 -7.39 11.18
CA ALA A 58 -8.43 -6.82 11.54
C ALA A 58 -7.36 -7.09 10.45
N GLU A 59 -7.29 -8.33 9.96
CA GLU A 59 -6.41 -8.71 8.85
C GLU A 59 -6.76 -7.95 7.57
N SER A 60 -8.05 -7.79 7.24
CA SER A 60 -8.51 -7.00 6.09
C SER A 60 -8.09 -5.54 6.18
N LEU A 61 -8.24 -4.91 7.36
CA LEU A 61 -7.87 -3.51 7.58
C LEU A 61 -6.35 -3.31 7.51
N ALA A 62 -5.58 -4.24 8.08
CA ALA A 62 -4.13 -4.23 7.97
C ALA A 62 -3.67 -4.37 6.51
N SER A 63 -4.30 -5.26 5.75
CA SER A 63 -4.05 -5.45 4.31
C SER A 63 -4.36 -4.18 3.53
N GLU A 64 -5.52 -3.55 3.76
CA GLU A 64 -5.90 -2.32 3.08
C GLU A 64 -4.90 -1.20 3.35
N ASN A 65 -4.51 -1.00 4.62
CA ASN A 65 -3.58 0.05 4.98
C ASN A 65 -2.20 -0.17 4.36
N ALA A 66 -1.71 -1.42 4.33
CA ALA A 66 -0.46 -1.77 3.66
C ALA A 66 -0.53 -1.51 2.15
N SER A 67 -1.63 -1.89 1.50
CA SER A 67 -1.85 -1.61 0.07
C SER A 67 -1.93 -0.11 -0.22
N ARG A 68 -2.59 0.66 0.66
CA ARG A 68 -2.69 2.13 0.55
C ARG A 68 -1.32 2.78 0.67
N LEU A 69 -0.52 2.38 1.66
CA LEU A 69 0.84 2.89 1.84
C LEU A 69 1.71 2.60 0.62
N ALA A 70 1.68 1.37 0.11
CA ALA A 70 2.44 0.99 -1.08
C ALA A 70 1.98 1.72 -2.36
N ALA A 71 0.69 2.09 -2.44
CA ALA A 71 0.18 2.92 -3.53
C ALA A 71 0.66 4.38 -3.41
N MET A 72 0.63 4.95 -2.20
CA MET A 72 1.12 6.31 -1.92
C MET A 72 2.62 6.42 -2.19
N GLN A 73 3.45 5.47 -1.75
CA GLN A 73 4.88 5.46 -2.04
C GLN A 73 5.19 5.43 -3.54
N ARG A 74 4.38 4.71 -4.33
CA ARG A 74 4.49 4.73 -5.79
C ARG A 74 4.08 6.07 -6.38
N ALA A 75 3.03 6.70 -5.86
CA ALA A 75 2.61 8.02 -6.27
C ALA A 75 3.69 9.08 -5.98
N ASP A 76 4.27 9.07 -4.78
CA ASP A 76 5.34 10.01 -4.39
C ASP A 76 6.55 9.89 -5.32
N LYS A 77 7.02 8.66 -5.59
CA LYS A 77 8.12 8.43 -6.54
C LYS A 77 7.81 8.92 -7.95
N ASN A 78 6.56 8.76 -8.40
CA ASN A 78 6.14 9.26 -9.71
C ASN A 78 6.10 10.79 -9.74
N ILE A 79 5.68 11.44 -8.65
CA ILE A 79 5.68 12.90 -8.51
C ILE A 79 7.12 13.43 -8.55
N GLU A 80 8.04 12.82 -7.82
CA GLU A 80 9.48 13.19 -7.86
C GLU A 80 10.04 13.08 -9.28
N THR A 81 9.76 11.96 -9.96
CA THR A 81 10.20 11.76 -11.35
C THR A 81 9.64 12.82 -12.29
N LEU A 82 8.37 13.21 -12.12
CA LEU A 82 7.74 14.26 -12.92
C LEU A 82 8.34 15.64 -12.62
N LEU A 83 8.61 15.93 -11.35
CA LEU A 83 9.24 17.18 -10.92
C LEU A 83 10.61 17.36 -11.57
N ASP A 84 11.43 16.30 -11.55
CA ASP A 84 12.75 16.31 -12.19
C ASP A 84 12.65 16.56 -13.70
N ALA A 85 11.68 15.92 -14.36
CA ALA A 85 11.44 16.12 -15.79
C ALA A 85 11.01 17.57 -16.10
N LEU A 86 10.12 18.14 -15.29
CA LEU A 86 9.65 19.53 -15.44
C LEU A 86 10.78 20.53 -15.20
N ASN A 87 11.60 20.32 -14.16
CA ASN A 87 12.76 21.16 -13.88
C ASN A 87 13.78 21.10 -15.03
N GLY A 88 14.04 19.90 -15.56
CA GLY A 88 14.88 19.73 -16.75
C GLY A 88 14.36 20.48 -17.98
N ASN A 89 13.04 20.45 -18.21
CA ASN A 89 12.42 21.24 -19.27
C ASN A 89 12.54 22.75 -19.03
N PHE A 90 12.28 23.20 -17.81
CA PHE A 90 12.40 24.61 -17.44
C PHE A 90 13.82 25.14 -17.67
N HIS A 91 14.85 24.40 -17.23
CA HIS A 91 16.23 24.81 -17.45
C HIS A 91 16.62 24.85 -18.92
N ARG A 92 16.17 23.88 -19.74
CA ARG A 92 16.38 23.90 -21.19
C ARG A 92 15.72 25.11 -21.86
N GLN A 93 14.47 25.39 -21.54
CA GLN A 93 13.76 26.56 -22.08
C GLN A 93 14.45 27.86 -21.67
N ARG A 94 14.82 27.99 -20.40
CA ARG A 94 15.55 29.16 -19.90
C ARG A 94 16.87 29.37 -20.63
N GLN A 95 17.65 28.31 -20.86
CA GLN A 95 18.90 28.42 -21.59
C GLN A 95 18.67 28.80 -23.05
N GLY A 96 17.65 28.22 -23.69
CA GLY A 96 17.26 28.60 -25.06
C GLY A 96 16.93 30.09 -25.18
N SER A 97 16.18 30.66 -24.22
CA SER A 97 15.90 32.10 -24.21
C SER A 97 17.15 32.96 -23.98
N ILE A 98 18.07 32.54 -23.11
CA ILE A 98 19.35 33.26 -22.90
C ILE A 98 20.18 33.25 -24.20
N ASP A 99 20.27 32.10 -24.86
CA ASP A 99 21.04 31.96 -26.10
C ASP A 99 20.42 32.82 -27.21
N GLU A 100 19.09 32.87 -27.32
CA GLU A 100 18.34 33.72 -28.26
C GLU A 100 18.63 35.21 -28.02
N GLU A 101 18.52 35.69 -26.78
CA GLU A 101 18.86 37.08 -26.41
C GLU A 101 20.33 37.42 -26.71
N LEU A 102 21.27 36.49 -26.46
CA LEU A 102 22.68 36.69 -26.76
C LEU A 102 22.95 36.77 -28.27
N PHE A 103 22.30 35.91 -29.07
CA PHE A 103 22.41 35.96 -30.53
C PHE A 103 21.89 37.27 -31.10
N ASP A 104 20.78 37.79 -30.57
CA ASP A 104 20.22 39.09 -30.97
C ASP A 104 21.18 40.25 -30.65
N VAL A 105 21.81 40.25 -29.47
CA VAL A 105 22.80 41.27 -29.07
C VAL A 105 24.03 41.25 -30.00
N ILE A 106 24.57 40.07 -30.29
CA ILE A 106 25.74 39.91 -31.17
C ILE A 106 25.41 40.38 -32.59
N THR A 107 24.26 39.94 -33.13
CA THR A 107 23.80 40.32 -34.48
C THR A 107 23.60 41.83 -34.58
N GLY A 108 22.98 42.45 -33.58
CA GLY A 108 22.80 43.90 -33.51
C GLY A 108 24.13 44.67 -33.47
N PHE A 109 25.11 44.19 -32.71
CA PHE A 109 26.44 44.78 -32.65
C PHE A 109 27.19 44.67 -33.99
N GLU A 110 27.16 43.50 -34.65
CA GLU A 110 27.80 43.32 -35.96
C GLU A 110 27.17 44.20 -37.05
N ALA A 111 25.85 44.38 -37.03
CA ALA A 111 25.14 45.26 -37.95
C ALA A 111 25.59 46.72 -37.81
N LEU A 112 25.77 47.21 -36.57
CA LEU A 112 26.32 48.54 -36.30
C LEU A 112 27.77 48.66 -36.81
N LYS A 113 28.59 47.62 -36.59
CA LYS A 113 30.00 47.60 -37.04
C LYS A 113 30.12 47.67 -38.57
N ARG A 114 29.31 46.90 -39.31
CA ARG A 114 29.25 46.97 -40.78
C ARG A 114 28.81 48.34 -41.30
N THR A 115 27.93 49.02 -40.57
CA THR A 115 27.46 50.37 -40.94
C THR A 115 28.51 51.45 -40.69
N THR A 116 29.53 51.18 -39.85
CA THR A 116 30.55 52.16 -39.42
C THR A 116 31.86 52.05 -40.23
N ILE A 117 31.97 51.10 -41.15
CA ILE A 117 33.11 51.00 -42.09
C ILE A 117 32.62 51.54 -43.45
N PRO A 118 33.29 52.54 -44.05
CA PRO A 118 32.87 53.16 -45.32
C PRO A 118 32.92 52.20 -46.51
#